data_AF-A0A453PK30-F1
#
_entry.id   AF-A0A453PK30-F1
#
_cell.length_a   1.000
_cell.length_b   1.000
_cell.length_c   1.000
_cell.angle_alpha   90.00
_cell.angle_beta   90.00
_cell.angle_gamma   90.00
#
_symmetry.space_group_name_H-M   'P 1'
#
loop_
_entity.id
_entity.type
_entity.pdbx_description
1 polymer ?
#
loop_
_entity_poly.entity_id
_entity_poly.type
_entity_poly.pdbx_seq_one_letter_code
_entity_poly.pdbx_strand_id
1 'polypeptide(L)'
;MRRAGKVPKLLAHRLFPSALYSIWLDSKLRLHADPMLIIEYFLWRKKAEYAISVHYDRTCVWEEVLQNKRLNKYNHTAIDEQFYFYQSDGLVKFNASGHDPVLPSYVPEGSFIVRAHTPMSNLFSCLWFNEVNRFTSRDQLSFAYTYLKLRRMNAGRNFQLNMFKDCERRAVAKLFHHRANGTTDPPPKNLRTDKNHSSMPS
;
A
#
# COMPACT_ATOMS: atom_id res chain seq x y z
N MET A 1 6.87 15.03 -9.91
CA MET A 1 6.83 13.58 -10.21
C MET A 1 6.11 12.71 -9.16
N ARG A 2 6.20 12.96 -7.83
CA ARG A 2 5.59 12.09 -6.79
C ARG A 2 4.06 11.92 -6.87
N ARG A 3 3.31 12.92 -7.31
CA ARG A 3 1.84 12.86 -7.44
C ARG A 3 1.38 11.96 -8.60
N ALA A 4 2.15 11.90 -9.70
CA ALA A 4 1.81 11.03 -10.84
C ALA A 4 1.76 9.55 -10.44
N GLY A 5 2.71 9.10 -9.60
CA GLY A 5 2.70 7.73 -9.06
C GLY A 5 1.50 7.40 -8.16
N LYS A 6 0.73 8.40 -7.72
CA LYS A 6 -0.49 8.18 -6.93
C LYS A 6 -1.69 7.80 -7.81
N VAL A 7 -1.65 8.12 -9.10
CA VAL A 7 -2.70 7.76 -10.06
C VAL A 7 -2.82 6.24 -10.18
N PRO A 8 -1.79 5.47 -10.58
CA PRO A 8 -1.91 4.01 -10.64
C PRO A 8 -2.01 3.37 -9.24
N LYS A 9 -1.50 4.03 -8.20
CA LYS A 9 -1.63 3.57 -6.82
C LYS A 9 -3.07 3.56 -6.33
N LEU A 10 -3.81 4.65 -6.52
CA LEU A 10 -5.13 4.85 -5.91
C LEU A 10 -6.25 4.69 -6.92
N LEU A 11 -6.04 5.08 -8.18
CA LEU A 11 -7.07 5.10 -9.21
C LEU A 11 -6.94 3.93 -10.21
N ALA A 12 -6.42 2.78 -9.76
CA ALA A 12 -6.29 1.58 -10.60
C ALA A 12 -7.62 1.20 -11.29
N HIS A 13 -8.75 1.33 -10.59
CA HIS A 13 -10.09 1.07 -11.12
C HIS A 13 -10.49 1.97 -12.30
N ARG A 14 -9.88 3.16 -12.43
CA ARG A 14 -10.11 4.05 -13.57
C ARG A 14 -9.20 3.73 -14.75
N LEU A 15 -8.00 3.23 -14.47
CA LEU A 15 -7.05 2.83 -15.51
C LEU A 15 -7.41 1.47 -16.13
N PHE A 16 -8.00 0.59 -15.33
CA PHE A 16 -8.36 -0.78 -15.72
C PHE A 16 -9.84 -1.05 -15.39
N PRO A 17 -10.78 -0.49 -16.16
CA PRO A 17 -12.21 -0.54 -15.82
C PRO A 17 -12.81 -1.96 -15.83
N SER A 18 -12.18 -2.89 -16.56
CA SER A 18 -12.60 -4.30 -16.59
C SER A 18 -11.95 -5.16 -15.50
N ALA A 19 -11.03 -4.61 -14.71
CA ALA A 19 -10.40 -5.35 -13.63
C ALA A 19 -11.34 -5.47 -12.42
N LEU A 20 -11.50 -6.69 -11.91
CA LEU A 20 -12.27 -6.94 -10.68
C LEU A 20 -11.41 -6.79 -9.42
N TYR A 21 -10.09 -7.00 -9.55
CA TYR A 21 -9.14 -6.91 -8.46
C TYR A 21 -7.87 -6.19 -8.91
N SER A 22 -7.15 -5.59 -7.96
CA SER A 22 -5.80 -5.07 -8.20
C SER A 22 -4.88 -5.27 -7.00
N ILE A 23 -3.60 -5.49 -7.29
CA ILE A 23 -2.52 -5.49 -6.30
C ILE A 23 -1.57 -4.34 -6.67
N TRP A 24 -1.50 -3.32 -5.82
CA TRP A 24 -0.48 -2.28 -5.91
C TRP A 24 0.78 -2.73 -5.18
N LEU A 25 1.94 -2.49 -5.80
CA LEU A 25 3.24 -2.75 -5.23
C LEU A 25 4.16 -1.56 -5.53
N ASP A 26 4.82 -1.02 -4.51
CA ASP A 26 5.87 -0.01 -4.73
C ASP A 26 7.02 -0.61 -5.55
N SER A 27 7.67 0.20 -6.40
CA SER A 27 8.72 -0.24 -7.32
C SER A 27 9.92 -0.92 -6.66
N LYS A 28 10.16 -0.62 -5.38
CA LYS A 28 11.20 -1.22 -4.53
C LYS A 28 10.89 -2.65 -4.10
N LEU A 29 9.69 -3.17 -4.36
CA LEU A 29 9.28 -4.50 -3.93
C LEU A 29 9.13 -5.46 -5.13
N ARG A 30 9.20 -6.75 -4.84
CA ARG A 30 8.88 -7.85 -5.75
C ARG A 30 7.94 -8.82 -5.08
N LEU A 31 6.88 -9.19 -5.79
CA LEU A 31 5.95 -10.24 -5.37
C LEU A 31 6.63 -11.60 -5.51
N HIS A 32 6.42 -12.49 -4.56
CA HIS A 32 6.96 -13.86 -4.60
C HIS A 32 5.94 -14.92 -4.14
N ALA A 33 4.66 -14.55 -4.14
CA ALA A 33 3.53 -15.43 -3.88
C ALA A 33 2.51 -15.30 -5.01
N ASP A 34 1.69 -16.34 -5.19
CA ASP A 34 0.63 -16.36 -6.21
C ASP A 34 -0.37 -15.20 -5.96
N PRO A 35 -0.61 -14.32 -6.95
CA PRO A 35 -1.59 -13.24 -6.86
C PRO A 35 -3.00 -13.69 -6.43
N MET A 36 -3.44 -14.88 -6.85
CA MET A 36 -4.74 -15.42 -6.48
C MET A 36 -4.81 -15.79 -5.00
N LEU A 37 -3.75 -16.40 -4.46
CA LEU A 37 -3.65 -16.69 -3.03
C LEU A 37 -3.58 -15.40 -2.19
N ILE A 38 -2.95 -14.35 -2.71
CA ILE A 38 -2.93 -13.04 -2.06
C ILE A 38 -4.35 -12.45 -1.97
N ILE A 39 -5.09 -12.46 -3.07
CA ILE A 39 -6.48 -11.98 -3.09
C ILE A 39 -7.33 -12.78 -2.11
N GLU A 40 -7.23 -14.11 -2.17
CA GLU A 40 -7.97 -15.02 -1.30
C GLU A 40 -7.69 -14.77 0.19
N TYR A 41 -6.41 -14.70 0.57
CA TYR A 41 -5.98 -14.52 1.96
C TYR A 41 -6.35 -13.14 2.52
N PHE A 42 -6.07 -12.06 1.78
CA PHE A 42 -6.23 -10.70 2.29
C PHE A 42 -7.65 -10.13 2.13
N LEU A 43 -8.42 -10.62 1.16
CA LEU A 43 -9.78 -10.15 0.89
C LEU A 43 -10.82 -11.20 1.25
N TRP A 44 -10.84 -12.35 0.58
CA TRP A 44 -11.96 -13.30 0.68
C TRP A 44 -12.10 -13.91 2.07
N ARG A 45 -11.02 -14.44 2.68
CA ARG A 45 -11.05 -14.97 4.05
C ARG A 45 -11.43 -13.91 5.09
N LYS A 46 -11.12 -12.65 4.80
CA LYS A 46 -11.35 -11.51 5.70
C LYS A 46 -12.68 -10.82 5.43
N LYS A 47 -13.43 -11.26 4.42
CA LYS A 47 -14.65 -10.60 3.93
C LYS A 47 -14.43 -9.09 3.68
N ALA A 48 -13.24 -8.76 3.18
CA ALA A 48 -12.80 -7.40 2.95
C ALA A 48 -12.77 -7.07 1.45
N GLU A 49 -12.92 -5.79 1.12
CA GLU A 49 -12.81 -5.27 -0.24
C GLU A 49 -11.53 -4.45 -0.46
N TYR A 50 -10.82 -4.15 0.63
CA TYR A 50 -9.56 -3.42 0.62
C TYR A 50 -8.63 -3.98 1.68
N ALA A 51 -7.37 -4.19 1.36
CA ALA A 51 -6.36 -4.60 2.31
C ALA A 51 -5.08 -3.77 2.19
N ILE A 52 -4.57 -3.33 3.33
CA ILE A 52 -3.34 -2.53 3.43
C ILE A 52 -2.63 -2.83 4.74
N SER A 53 -1.31 -2.86 4.74
CA SER A 53 -0.55 -3.08 5.97
C SER A 53 -0.62 -1.87 6.91
N VAL A 54 -0.64 -2.12 8.21
CA VAL A 54 -0.30 -1.09 9.22
C VAL A 54 1.18 -0.74 9.10
N HIS A 55 1.54 0.51 9.42
CA HIS A 55 2.95 0.87 9.54
C HIS A 55 3.61 0.13 10.71
N TYR A 56 4.82 -0.36 10.51
CA TYR A 56 5.51 -1.29 11.43
C TYR A 56 5.99 -0.66 12.75
N ASP A 57 5.98 0.67 12.83
CA ASP A 57 6.56 1.43 13.94
C ASP A 57 5.60 2.51 14.48
N ARG A 58 4.78 3.11 13.62
CA ARG A 58 3.99 4.31 13.96
C ARG A 58 2.53 4.00 13.79
N THR A 59 1.72 4.50 14.71
CA THR A 59 0.27 4.23 14.73
C THR A 59 -0.57 5.49 14.71
N CYS A 60 0.02 6.63 15.08
CA CYS A 60 -0.69 7.89 15.21
C CYS A 60 -0.27 8.92 14.15
N VAL A 61 -1.24 9.66 13.58
CA VAL A 61 -0.96 10.72 12.60
C VAL A 61 -0.09 11.84 13.20
N TRP A 62 -0.22 12.12 14.50
CA TRP A 62 0.60 13.12 15.21
C TRP A 62 2.09 12.76 15.14
N GLU A 63 2.43 11.49 15.37
CA GLU A 63 3.81 11.01 15.29
C GLU A 63 4.32 11.04 13.84
N GLU A 64 3.46 10.66 12.89
CA GLU A 64 3.80 10.68 11.47
C GLU A 64 4.04 12.11 10.96
N VAL A 65 3.29 13.11 11.42
CA VAL A 65 3.52 14.53 11.11
C VAL A 65 4.92 14.96 11.57
N LEU A 66 5.24 14.72 12.84
CA LEU A 66 6.55 15.06 13.40
C LEU A 66 7.68 14.35 12.65
N GLN A 67 7.49 13.08 12.29
CA GLN A 67 8.49 12.30 11.57
C GLN A 67 8.69 12.80 10.13
N ASN A 68 7.62 13.21 9.43
CA ASN A 68 7.74 13.79 8.09
C ASN A 68 8.51 15.12 8.10
N LYS A 69 8.28 15.95 9.13
CA LYS A 69 9.02 17.21 9.35
C LYS A 69 10.49 16.94 9.69
N ARG A 70 10.76 16.05 10.66
CA ARG A 70 12.11 15.67 11.09
C ARG A 70 12.96 15.15 9.93
N LEU A 71 12.37 14.34 9.06
CA LEU A 71 13.04 13.75 7.90
C LEU A 71 12.99 14.63 6.64
N ASN A 72 12.48 15.87 6.74
CA ASN A 72 12.32 16.82 5.63
C ASN A 72 11.67 16.20 4.38
N LYS A 73 10.62 15.38 4.57
CA LYS A 73 9.96 14.65 3.47
C LYS A 73 9.03 15.50 2.63
N TYR A 74 8.60 16.65 3.15
CA TYR A 74 7.75 17.64 2.50
C TYR A 74 7.94 19.02 3.17
N ASN A 75 7.43 20.08 2.54
CA ASN A 75 7.39 21.41 3.14
C ASN A 75 6.61 21.38 4.46
N HIS A 76 7.18 21.96 5.52
CA HIS A 76 6.64 21.90 6.89
C HIS A 76 5.33 22.67 7.02
N THR A 77 5.25 23.88 6.46
CA THR A 77 4.03 24.70 6.45
C THR A 77 2.86 23.95 5.79
N ALA A 78 3.09 23.31 4.64
CA ALA A 78 2.05 22.53 3.96
C ALA A 78 1.61 21.29 4.77
N ILE A 79 2.51 20.68 5.56
CA ILE A 79 2.15 19.60 6.49
C ILE A 79 1.28 20.17 7.63
N ASP A 80 1.66 21.31 8.20
CA ASP A 80 0.95 21.94 9.31
C ASP A 80 -0.46 22.38 8.88
N GLU A 81 -0.61 22.98 7.70
CA GLU A 81 -1.90 23.35 7.10
C GLU A 81 -2.81 22.13 6.88
N GLN A 82 -2.27 21.05 6.28
CA GLN A 82 -3.02 19.80 6.08
C GLN A 82 -3.50 19.23 7.41
N PHE A 83 -2.60 19.19 8.39
CA PHE A 83 -2.88 18.59 9.69
C PHE A 83 -3.89 19.41 10.49
N TYR A 84 -3.72 20.74 10.53
CA TYR A 84 -4.68 21.64 11.15
C TYR A 84 -6.07 21.50 10.53
N PHE A 85 -6.15 21.44 9.19
CA PHE A 85 -7.41 21.20 8.50
C PHE A 85 -8.05 19.88 8.96
N TYR A 86 -7.29 18.78 8.99
CA TYR A 86 -7.81 17.49 9.46
C TYR A 86 -8.28 17.52 10.90
N GLN A 87 -7.55 18.16 11.81
CA GLN A 87 -7.96 18.32 13.21
C GLN A 87 -9.28 19.10 13.31
N SER A 88 -9.38 20.22 12.59
CA SER A 88 -10.60 21.05 12.58
C SER A 88 -11.81 20.33 12.00
N ASP A 89 -11.60 19.38 11.08
CA ASP A 89 -12.65 18.56 10.44
C ASP A 89 -12.81 17.19 11.14
N GLY A 90 -12.39 17.06 12.40
CA GLY A 90 -12.70 15.92 13.25
C GLY A 90 -11.76 14.71 13.13
N LEU A 91 -10.50 14.90 12.71
CA LEU A 91 -9.47 13.89 12.93
C LEU A 91 -9.15 13.84 14.43
N VAL A 92 -9.37 12.66 15.02
CA VAL A 92 -9.07 12.39 16.44
C VAL A 92 -7.71 11.73 16.59
N LYS A 93 -7.12 11.84 17.80
CA LYS A 93 -5.87 11.15 18.11
C LYS A 93 -6.12 9.65 18.23
N PHE A 94 -5.20 8.84 17.71
CA PHE A 94 -5.29 7.39 17.84
C PHE A 94 -5.23 6.98 19.33
N ASN A 95 -6.15 6.12 19.76
CA ASN A 95 -6.21 5.60 21.13
C ASN A 95 -6.19 4.07 21.11
N ALA A 96 -5.03 3.48 21.41
CA ALA A 96 -4.83 2.04 21.44
C ALA A 96 -5.60 1.35 22.59
N SER A 97 -5.85 2.06 23.69
CA SER A 97 -6.53 1.53 24.88
C SER A 97 -8.06 1.67 24.81
N GLY A 98 -8.60 2.19 23.71
CA GLY A 98 -10.05 2.24 23.51
C GLY A 98 -10.62 0.82 23.44
N HIS A 99 -11.76 0.58 24.10
CA HIS A 99 -12.41 -0.74 24.16
C HIS A 99 -12.77 -1.33 22.79
N ASP A 100 -12.79 -0.53 21.72
CA ASP A 100 -12.90 -0.98 20.33
C ASP A 100 -12.31 0.09 19.37
N PRO A 101 -11.02 0.01 19.01
CA PRO A 101 -10.42 1.00 18.14
C PRO A 101 -10.95 0.86 16.71
N VAL A 102 -11.46 1.97 16.16
CA VAL A 102 -12.06 2.06 14.80
C VAL A 102 -11.16 1.47 13.70
N LEU A 103 -9.84 1.57 13.87
CA LEU A 103 -8.81 0.96 13.05
C LEU A 103 -7.70 0.46 13.99
N PRO A 104 -6.93 -0.58 13.61
CA PRO A 104 -5.77 -1.01 14.40
C PRO A 104 -4.61 -0.02 14.38
N SER A 105 -4.58 0.91 13.42
CA SER A 105 -3.60 2.00 13.29
C SER A 105 -4.16 3.10 12.41
N TYR A 106 -3.78 4.36 12.65
CA TYR A 106 -4.09 5.48 11.77
C TYR A 106 -3.00 5.75 10.72
N VAL A 107 -1.90 5.00 10.76
CA VAL A 107 -0.79 5.14 9.82
C VAL A 107 -0.61 3.83 9.04
N PRO A 108 -0.90 3.82 7.72
CA PRO A 108 -0.66 2.65 6.90
C PRO A 108 0.80 2.56 6.43
N GLU A 109 1.23 1.35 6.09
CA GLU A 109 2.34 1.10 5.19
C GLU A 109 1.77 0.86 3.79
N GLY A 110 1.84 1.90 2.96
CA GLY A 110 1.18 1.92 1.65
C GLY A 110 1.97 1.28 0.51
N SER A 111 3.08 0.60 0.78
CA SER A 111 3.89 -0.04 -0.28
C SER A 111 3.26 -1.29 -0.90
N PHE A 112 2.19 -1.81 -0.30
CA PHE A 112 1.43 -2.94 -0.82
C PHE A 112 -0.06 -2.76 -0.50
N ILE A 113 -0.92 -2.87 -1.52
CA ILE A 113 -2.37 -2.73 -1.36
C ILE A 113 -3.07 -3.79 -2.22
N VAL A 114 -4.03 -4.52 -1.65
CA VAL A 114 -4.88 -5.47 -2.38
C VAL A 114 -6.30 -4.94 -2.39
N ARG A 115 -6.98 -4.98 -3.53
CA ARG A 115 -8.33 -4.41 -3.68
C ARG A 115 -9.23 -5.30 -4.50
N ALA A 116 -10.48 -5.43 -4.07
CA ALA A 116 -11.61 -5.73 -4.94
C ALA A 116 -12.20 -4.41 -5.45
N HIS A 117 -12.58 -4.33 -6.72
CA HIS A 117 -13.10 -3.10 -7.35
C HIS A 117 -14.62 -2.96 -7.16
N THR A 118 -15.03 -2.83 -5.90
CA THR A 118 -16.41 -2.55 -5.49
C THR A 118 -16.70 -1.04 -5.54
N PRO A 119 -17.98 -0.62 -5.51
CA PRO A 119 -18.32 0.80 -5.39
C PRO A 119 -17.68 1.48 -4.17
N MET A 120 -17.62 0.79 -3.02
CA MET A 120 -17.11 1.38 -1.78
C MET A 120 -15.58 1.50 -1.77
N SER A 121 -14.86 0.48 -2.25
CA SER A 121 -13.39 0.52 -2.36
C SER A 121 -12.92 1.57 -3.37
N ASN A 122 -13.65 1.73 -4.48
CA ASN A 122 -13.37 2.72 -5.51
C ASN A 122 -13.67 4.14 -5.01
N LEU A 123 -14.77 4.34 -4.28
CA LEU A 123 -15.09 5.60 -3.61
C LEU A 123 -14.00 5.99 -2.62
N PHE A 124 -13.63 5.09 -1.69
CA PHE A 124 -12.55 5.35 -0.74
C PHE A 124 -11.24 5.73 -1.44
N SER A 125 -10.89 5.02 -2.50
CA SER A 125 -9.67 5.30 -3.25
C SER A 125 -9.69 6.67 -3.94
N CYS A 126 -10.84 7.08 -4.49
CA CYS A 126 -11.01 8.41 -5.08
C CYS A 126 -10.88 9.50 -4.01
N LEU A 127 -11.55 9.33 -2.86
CA LEU A 127 -11.46 10.28 -1.76
C LEU A 127 -10.03 10.40 -1.24
N TRP A 128 -9.33 9.28 -1.07
CA TRP A 128 -7.94 9.30 -0.61
C TRP A 128 -7.02 9.97 -1.63
N PHE A 129 -7.23 9.72 -2.93
CA PHE A 129 -6.51 10.41 -3.99
C PHE A 129 -6.75 11.93 -3.95
N ASN A 130 -7.99 12.38 -3.74
CA ASN A 130 -8.32 13.80 -3.65
C ASN A 130 -7.54 14.47 -2.52
N GLU A 131 -7.45 13.84 -1.36
CA GLU A 131 -6.67 14.35 -0.23
C GLU A 131 -5.17 14.45 -0.52
N VAL A 132 -4.60 13.39 -1.12
CA VAL A 132 -3.17 13.35 -1.52
C VAL A 132 -2.85 14.39 -2.61
N ASN A 133 -3.81 14.65 -3.50
CA ASN A 133 -3.64 15.63 -4.57
C ASN A 133 -3.80 17.07 -4.06
N ARG A 134 -4.77 17.30 -3.16
CA ARG A 134 -5.06 18.61 -2.57
C ARG A 134 -3.93 19.08 -1.67
N PHE A 135 -3.48 18.24 -0.75
CA PHE A 135 -2.49 18.59 0.25
C PHE A 135 -1.11 18.03 -0.12
N THR A 136 -0.53 17.22 0.75
CA THR A 136 0.81 16.67 0.56
C THR A 136 0.76 15.33 -0.15
N SER A 137 1.83 15.00 -0.87
CA SER A 137 1.99 13.67 -1.48
C SER A 137 2.22 12.51 -0.47
N ARG A 138 2.17 12.81 0.83
CA ARG A 138 2.38 11.87 1.95
C ARG A 138 1.05 11.22 2.33
N ASP A 139 0.75 10.14 1.63
CA ASP A 139 -0.51 9.38 1.76
C ASP A 139 -0.76 8.81 3.16
N GLN A 140 0.29 8.60 3.95
CA GLN A 140 0.19 8.21 5.36
C GLN A 140 -0.54 9.26 6.22
N LEU A 141 -0.42 10.56 5.88
CA LEU A 141 -1.05 11.64 6.64
C LEU A 141 -2.56 11.75 6.38
N SER A 142 -3.00 11.39 5.17
CA SER A 142 -4.41 11.52 4.77
C SER A 142 -5.24 10.28 5.02
N PHE A 143 -4.63 9.10 5.12
CA PHE A 143 -5.36 7.82 5.17
C PHE A 143 -6.43 7.74 6.26
N ALA A 144 -6.05 7.95 7.53
CA ALA A 144 -6.99 7.83 8.64
C ALA A 144 -8.08 8.90 8.58
N TYR A 145 -7.73 10.15 8.25
CA TYR A 145 -8.71 11.20 8.06
C TYR A 145 -9.73 10.83 6.97
N THR A 146 -9.28 10.35 5.81
CA THR A 146 -10.18 9.92 4.73
C THR A 146 -11.10 8.78 5.18
N TYR A 147 -10.56 7.77 5.87
CA TYR A 147 -11.35 6.64 6.35
C TYR A 147 -12.41 7.07 7.38
N LEU A 148 -12.00 7.85 8.38
CA LEU A 148 -12.90 8.33 9.42
C LEU A 148 -14.00 9.22 8.84
N LYS A 149 -13.65 10.11 7.90
CA LYS A 149 -14.64 10.95 7.22
C LYS A 149 -15.62 10.14 6.40
N LEU A 150 -15.16 9.15 5.62
CA LEU A 150 -16.03 8.24 4.88
C LEU A 150 -16.99 7.51 5.83
N ARG A 151 -16.47 6.94 6.94
CA ARG A 151 -17.31 6.26 7.93
C ARG A 151 -18.37 7.17 8.55
N ARG A 152 -18.01 8.41 8.92
CA ARG A 152 -18.96 9.39 9.48
C ARG A 152 -20.04 9.81 8.49
N MET A 153 -19.66 10.03 7.23
CA MET A 153 -20.58 10.51 6.19
C MET A 153 -21.41 9.39 5.53
N ASN A 154 -21.13 8.13 5.84
CA ASN A 154 -21.73 6.98 5.15
C ASN A 154 -22.18 5.88 6.13
N ALA A 155 -22.90 6.26 7.18
CA ALA A 155 -23.29 5.37 8.30
C ALA A 155 -24.11 4.12 7.88
N GLY A 156 -24.78 4.15 6.73
CA GLY A 156 -25.59 3.03 6.23
C GLY A 156 -24.83 2.00 5.38
N ARG A 157 -23.56 2.24 5.03
CA ARG A 157 -22.77 1.33 4.19
C ARG A 157 -21.32 1.29 4.66
N ASN A 158 -20.96 0.18 5.29
CA ASN A 158 -19.61 -0.01 5.83
C ASN A 158 -18.60 -0.34 4.74
N PHE A 159 -17.46 0.35 4.77
CA PHE A 159 -16.29 0.01 3.98
C PHE A 159 -15.51 -1.12 4.66
N GLN A 160 -15.39 -2.27 4.00
CA GLN A 160 -14.79 -3.47 4.56
C GLN A 160 -13.26 -3.46 4.36
N LEU A 161 -12.56 -2.82 5.30
CA LEU A 161 -11.11 -2.66 5.27
C LEU A 161 -10.41 -3.70 6.15
N ASN A 162 -9.47 -4.44 5.57
CA ASN A 162 -8.53 -5.30 6.27
C ASN A 162 -7.18 -4.57 6.47
N MET A 163 -6.91 -4.10 7.68
CA MET A 163 -5.59 -3.60 8.05
C MET A 163 -4.77 -4.70 8.74
N PHE A 164 -3.77 -5.23 8.04
CA PHE A 164 -3.00 -6.40 8.47
C PHE A 164 -1.56 -6.01 8.89
N LYS A 165 -0.82 -6.92 9.53
CA LYS A 165 0.53 -6.61 10.06
C LYS A 165 1.57 -6.54 8.94
N ASP A 166 2.55 -5.64 9.03
CA ASP A 166 3.63 -5.52 8.02
C ASP A 166 4.43 -6.83 7.82
N CYS A 167 4.50 -7.71 8.83
CA CYS A 167 5.12 -9.02 8.67
C CYS A 167 4.41 -9.90 7.61
N GLU A 168 3.08 -9.81 7.49
CA GLU A 168 2.32 -10.53 6.48
C GLU A 168 2.62 -9.98 5.07
N ARG A 169 2.82 -8.66 4.93
CA ARG A 169 3.31 -8.06 3.68
C ARG A 169 4.69 -8.63 3.33
N ARG A 170 5.62 -8.72 4.29
CA ARG A 170 6.98 -9.24 4.07
C ARG A 170 6.98 -10.70 3.64
N ALA A 171 5.98 -11.47 4.07
CA ALA A 171 5.82 -12.86 3.69
C ALA A 171 5.42 -13.04 2.21
N VAL A 172 4.83 -12.03 1.56
CA VAL A 172 4.38 -12.11 0.15
C VAL A 172 5.14 -11.18 -0.80
N ALA A 173 5.79 -10.14 -0.28
CA ALA A 173 6.56 -9.17 -1.05
C ALA A 173 7.91 -8.82 -0.40
N LYS A 174 9.00 -9.02 -1.13
CA LYS A 174 10.37 -8.76 -0.68
C LYS A 174 10.90 -7.45 -1.25
N LEU A 175 11.80 -6.81 -0.49
CA LEU A 175 12.56 -5.67 -0.98
C LEU A 175 13.49 -6.13 -2.09
N PHE A 176 13.47 -5.43 -3.21
CA PHE A 176 14.35 -5.64 -4.33
C PHE A 176 15.26 -4.43 -4.47
N HIS A 177 16.55 -4.67 -4.30
CA HIS A 177 17.57 -3.65 -4.53
C HIS A 177 17.85 -3.59 -6.03
N HIS A 178 17.69 -2.41 -6.63
CA HIS A 178 18.20 -2.18 -7.97
C HIS A 178 19.71 -2.40 -7.94
N ARG A 179 20.24 -3.27 -8.82
CA ARG A 179 21.68 -3.43 -9.00
C ARG A 179 22.26 -2.05 -9.34
N ALA A 180 23.05 -1.48 -8.45
CA ALA A 180 23.99 -0.44 -8.85
C ALA A 180 25.01 -1.15 -9.74
N ASN A 181 25.13 -0.71 -10.99
CA ASN A 181 25.92 -1.37 -12.03
C ASN A 181 27.27 -1.93 -11.54
N GLY A 182 27.61 -3.17 -11.93
CA GLY A 182 29.01 -3.54 -12.17
C GLY A 182 29.63 -4.73 -11.43
N THR A 183 28.89 -5.75 -10.97
CA THR A 183 29.52 -7.06 -10.73
C THR A 183 28.85 -8.12 -11.59
N THR A 184 29.62 -8.61 -12.56
CA THR A 184 29.34 -9.80 -13.36
C THR A 184 29.20 -10.99 -12.41
N ASP A 185 27.98 -11.44 -12.15
CA ASP A 185 27.80 -12.78 -11.60
C ASP A 185 28.45 -13.77 -12.58
N PRO A 186 29.33 -14.67 -12.13
CA PRO A 186 29.87 -15.70 -13.02
C PRO A 186 28.70 -16.58 -13.50
N PRO A 187 28.73 -17.06 -14.75
CA PRO A 187 27.65 -17.88 -15.27
C PRO A 187 27.47 -19.11 -14.37
N PRO A 188 26.22 -19.59 -14.20
CA PRO A 188 25.95 -20.75 -13.37
C PRO A 188 26.76 -21.95 -13.89
N LYS A 189 27.63 -22.49 -13.03
CA LYS A 189 28.29 -23.76 -13.30
C LYS A 189 27.22 -24.85 -13.32
N ASN A 190 27.20 -25.59 -14.42
CA ASN A 190 26.51 -26.87 -14.65
C ASN A 190 25.15 -26.81 -15.37
N LEU A 191 25.21 -26.86 -16.70
CA LEU A 191 24.59 -27.98 -17.42
C LEU A 191 25.69 -28.73 -18.17
N ARG A 192 26.13 -29.87 -17.62
CA ARG A 192 26.71 -30.93 -18.43
C ARG A 192 25.58 -31.44 -19.33
N THR A 193 25.65 -31.18 -20.62
CA THR A 193 24.93 -32.01 -21.59
C THR A 193 25.92 -33.02 -22.13
N ASP A 194 25.82 -34.24 -21.59
CA ASP A 194 26.33 -35.44 -22.22
C ASP A 194 25.77 -35.53 -23.65
N LYS A 195 26.66 -35.61 -24.63
CA LYS A 195 26.38 -36.29 -25.91
C LYS A 195 27.61 -37.07 -26.32
N ASN A 196 27.61 -38.34 -25.91
CA ASN A 196 28.35 -39.39 -26.58
C ASN A 196 27.51 -39.97 -27.72
N HIS A 197 28.24 -40.52 -28.70
CA HIS A 197 27.85 -41.34 -29.85
C HIS A 197 27.43 -40.63 -31.13
N SER A 198 27.80 -41.09 -32.32
CA SER A 198 28.82 -42.02 -32.86
C SER A 198 28.44 -42.12 -34.34
N SER A 199 29.33 -41.81 -35.27
CA SER A 199 29.22 -42.32 -36.64
C SER A 199 30.57 -42.23 -37.37
N MET A 200 31.19 -43.40 -37.53
CA MET A 200 32.10 -43.77 -38.63
C MET A 200 31.29 -44.66 -39.61
N PRO A 201 31.83 -45.08 -40.76
CA PRO A 201 32.51 -44.32 -41.80
C PRO A 201 31.95 -44.68 -43.21
N SER A 202 32.37 -43.94 -44.23
CA SER A 202 32.63 -44.41 -45.62
C SER A 202 33.54 -43.39 -46.28
#